data_AF-A0A0S8CRP0-F1
#
_entry.id   AF-A0A0S8CRP0-F1
#
_cell.length_a   1.000
_cell.length_b   1.000
_cell.length_c   1.000
_cell.angle_alpha   90.00
_cell.angle_beta   90.00
_cell.angle_gamma   90.00
#
_symmetry.space_group_name_H-M   'P 1'
#
loop_
_entity.id
_entity.type
_entity.pdbx_description
1 polymer ?
#
loop_
_entity_poly.entity_id
_entity_poly.type
_entity_poly.pdbx_seq_one_letter_code
_entity_poly.pdbx_strand_id
1 'polypeptide(L)'
;MKRQFSFSKYEQEVRPMLREKLNRAESTEDVKKFFVYAFRDLMNRVSEGRVTVEYEDILLDLSERDGFSIGDRLGATPDFVSLWNSSDLPHIVKRMAESAIKRHKYLDRHRDKTETKMYPIPG
;
A
#
# COMPACT_ATOMS: atom_id res chain seq x y z
N MET A 1 31.02 1.14 -3.26
CA MET A 1 29.85 1.79 -3.89
C MET A 1 28.76 0.73 -4.08
N LYS A 2 27.71 0.72 -3.24
CA LYS A 2 26.56 -0.17 -3.45
C LYS A 2 25.74 0.42 -4.60
N ARG A 3 25.56 -0.32 -5.70
CA ARG A 3 24.65 0.05 -6.79
C ARG A 3 23.23 0.02 -6.23
N GLN A 4 22.74 1.15 -5.73
CA GLN A 4 21.34 1.31 -5.39
C GLN A 4 20.54 1.33 -6.69
N PHE A 5 19.63 0.37 -6.84
CA PHE A 5 18.69 0.40 -7.94
C PHE A 5 17.63 1.47 -7.66
N SER A 6 17.73 2.59 -8.38
CA SER A 6 16.74 3.65 -8.30
C SER A 6 15.49 3.26 -9.08
N PHE A 7 14.49 2.75 -8.36
CA PHE A 7 13.17 2.45 -8.92
C PHE A 7 12.25 3.69 -9.01
N SER A 8 12.81 4.90 -8.88
CA SER A 8 12.05 6.16 -8.97
C SER A 8 11.28 6.34 -10.27
N LYS A 9 11.73 5.70 -11.36
CA LYS A 9 10.97 5.64 -12.61
C LYS A 9 9.63 4.91 -12.44
N TYR A 10 9.65 3.74 -11.78
CA TYR A 10 8.44 2.99 -11.46
C TYR A 10 7.58 3.72 -10.44
N GLU A 11 8.17 4.44 -9.47
CA GLU A 11 7.42 5.30 -8.56
C GLU A 11 6.60 6.36 -9.32
N GLN A 12 7.21 7.05 -10.29
CA GLN A 12 6.51 8.07 -11.07
C GLN A 12 5.36 7.50 -11.89
N GLU A 13 5.48 6.27 -12.40
CA GLU A 13 4.42 5.57 -13.13
C GLU A 13 3.32 5.02 -12.20
N VAL A 14 3.70 4.49 -11.04
CA VAL A 14 2.77 3.89 -10.07
C VAL A 14 2.02 4.96 -9.28
N ARG A 15 2.59 6.15 -9.08
CA ARG A 15 1.96 7.27 -8.34
C ARG A 15 0.54 7.63 -8.83
N PRO A 16 0.34 7.97 -10.12
CA PRO A 16 -1.00 8.30 -10.62
C PRO A 16 -1.95 7.11 -10.50
N MET A 17 -1.49 5.91 -10.86
CA MET A 17 -2.28 4.67 -10.74
C MET A 17 -2.74 4.41 -9.29
N LEU A 18 -1.83 4.56 -8.33
CA LEU A 18 -2.14 4.39 -6.91
C LEU A 18 -3.15 5.45 -6.46
N ARG A 19 -2.95 6.71 -6.84
CA ARG A 19 -3.87 7.79 -6.47
C ARG A 19 -5.27 7.56 -7.03
N GLU A 20 -5.37 7.10 -8.28
CA GLU A 20 -6.66 6.75 -8.89
C GLU A 20 -7.33 5.58 -8.17
N LYS A 21 -6.58 4.50 -7.88
CA LYS A 21 -7.10 3.35 -7.11
C LYS A 21 -7.58 3.79 -5.72
N LEU A 22 -6.79 4.57 -4.99
CA LEU A 22 -7.16 5.10 -3.67
C LEU A 22 -8.38 6.04 -3.73
N ASN A 23 -8.52 6.85 -4.79
CA ASN A 23 -9.71 7.67 -4.98
C ASN A 23 -10.97 6.85 -5.26
N ARG A 24 -10.83 5.72 -5.97
CA ARG A 24 -11.92 4.74 -6.19
C ARG A 24 -12.23 3.89 -4.95
N ALA A 25 -11.41 3.94 -3.91
CA ALA A 25 -11.69 3.22 -2.67
C ALA A 25 -12.91 3.83 -1.98
N GLU A 26 -13.92 2.98 -1.78
CA GLU A 26 -15.16 3.32 -1.09
C GLU A 26 -15.07 2.95 0.40
N SER A 27 -14.27 1.95 0.76
CA SER A 27 -14.06 1.52 2.14
C SER A 27 -12.58 1.43 2.54
N THR A 28 -12.34 1.40 3.85
CA THR A 28 -11.01 1.14 4.43
C THR A 28 -10.41 -0.20 3.97
N GLU A 29 -11.26 -1.20 3.72
CA GLU A 29 -10.86 -2.49 3.15
C GLU A 29 -10.38 -2.38 1.69
N ASP A 30 -11.04 -1.55 0.86
CA ASP A 30 -10.58 -1.28 -0.50
C ASP A 30 -9.22 -0.61 -0.52
N VAL A 31 -8.97 0.31 0.42
CA VAL A 31 -7.65 0.95 0.56
C VAL A 31 -6.57 -0.10 0.84
N LYS A 32 -6.84 -1.05 1.74
CA LYS A 32 -5.91 -2.16 2.02
C LYS A 32 -5.68 -3.00 0.75
N LYS A 33 -6.74 -3.41 0.06
CA LYS A 33 -6.66 -4.17 -1.21
C LYS A 33 -5.88 -3.45 -2.29
N PHE A 34 -6.11 -2.17 -2.49
CA PHE A 34 -5.38 -1.40 -3.49
C PHE A 34 -3.93 -1.19 -3.13
N PHE A 35 -3.61 -1.05 -1.84
CA PHE A 35 -2.23 -1.00 -1.38
C PHE A 35 -1.50 -2.32 -1.67
N VAL A 36 -2.07 -3.47 -1.28
CA VAL A 36 -1.46 -4.77 -1.56
C VAL A 36 -1.34 -5.02 -3.07
N TYR A 37 -2.37 -4.69 -3.85
CA TYR A 37 -2.33 -4.85 -5.30
C TYR A 37 -1.23 -4.00 -5.95
N ALA A 38 -1.10 -2.73 -5.53
CA ALA A 38 -0.07 -1.84 -6.07
C ALA A 38 1.34 -2.29 -5.66
N PHE A 39 1.51 -2.77 -4.42
CA PHE A 39 2.76 -3.35 -3.96
C PHE A 39 3.13 -4.62 -4.73
N ARG A 40 2.16 -5.53 -4.94
CA ARG A 40 2.34 -6.74 -5.74
C ARG A 40 2.73 -6.41 -7.17
N ASP A 41 2.08 -5.44 -7.81
CA ASP A 41 2.42 -5.02 -9.18
C ASP A 41 3.84 -4.46 -9.26
N LEU A 42 4.22 -3.60 -8.30
CA LEU A 42 5.58 -3.08 -8.18
C LEU A 42 6.60 -4.22 -8.00
N MET A 43 6.34 -5.12 -7.05
CA MET A 43 7.20 -6.27 -6.76
C MET A 43 7.34 -7.19 -7.97
N ASN A 44 6.26 -7.45 -8.70
CA ASN A 44 6.29 -8.27 -9.91
C ASN A 44 7.16 -7.61 -11.00
N ARG A 45 7.09 -6.29 -11.16
CA ARG A 45 7.93 -5.55 -12.13
C ARG A 45 9.41 -5.53 -11.74
N VAL A 46 9.72 -5.30 -10.47
CA VAL A 46 11.13 -5.18 -10.02
C VAL A 46 11.81 -6.53 -9.81
N SER A 47 11.05 -7.57 -9.46
CA SER A 47 11.56 -8.94 -9.30
C SER A 47 11.38 -9.80 -10.53
N GLU A 48 10.78 -9.27 -11.60
CA GLU A 48 10.44 -10.02 -12.83
C GLU A 48 9.64 -11.32 -12.52
N GLY A 49 8.76 -11.27 -11.52
CA GLY A 49 7.96 -12.41 -11.06
C GLY A 49 8.67 -13.40 -10.13
N ARG A 50 9.90 -13.11 -9.68
CA ARG A 50 10.63 -13.95 -8.71
C ARG A 50 10.07 -13.88 -7.29
N VAL A 51 9.44 -12.75 -6.93
CA VAL A 51 8.82 -12.57 -5.62
C VAL A 51 7.29 -12.63 -5.76
N THR A 52 6.68 -13.60 -5.10
CA THR A 52 5.22 -13.69 -4.98
C THR A 52 4.79 -12.98 -3.71
N VAL A 53 3.89 -11.99 -3.87
CA VAL A 53 3.28 -11.26 -2.75
C VAL A 53 1.82 -11.68 -2.66
N GLU A 54 1.43 -12.22 -1.51
CA GLU A 54 0.05 -12.52 -1.17
C GLU A 54 -0.63 -11.37 -0.40
N TYR A 55 -1.95 -11.49 -0.24
CA TYR A 55 -2.74 -10.48 0.48
C TYR A 55 -2.33 -10.32 1.95
N GLU A 56 -1.92 -11.42 2.58
CA GLU A 56 -1.53 -11.49 3.99
C GLU A 56 -0.06 -11.12 4.22
N ASP A 57 0.74 -11.04 3.15
CA ASP A 57 2.17 -10.75 3.23
C ASP A 57 2.46 -9.26 3.48
N ILE A 58 1.48 -8.39 3.24
CA ILE A 58 1.63 -6.96 3.54
C ILE A 58 0.30 -6.36 3.98
N LEU A 59 0.31 -5.69 5.12
CA LEU A 59 -0.88 -5.08 5.71
C LEU A 59 -0.63 -3.60 5.95
N LEU A 60 -1.62 -2.78 5.64
CA LEU A 60 -1.60 -1.36 6.01
C LEU A 60 -1.83 -1.27 7.53
N ASP A 61 -0.82 -0.82 8.26
CA ASP A 61 -0.89 -0.65 9.71
C ASP A 61 -0.53 0.79 10.08
N LEU A 62 -1.49 1.51 10.64
CA LEU A 62 -1.33 2.89 11.05
C LEU A 62 -0.52 3.05 12.35
N SER A 63 -0.33 1.95 13.08
CA SER A 63 0.42 1.89 14.33
C SER A 63 1.92 1.79 14.06
N GLU A 64 2.29 1.23 12.92
CA GLU A 64 3.67 1.07 12.48
C GLU A 64 4.25 2.41 12.00
N ARG A 65 5.55 2.64 12.28
CA ARG A 65 6.24 3.90 11.89
C ARG A 65 6.24 4.14 10.39
N ASP A 66 6.35 3.07 9.61
CA ASP A 66 6.36 3.13 8.16
C ASP A 66 4.96 3.05 7.54
N GLY A 67 3.94 2.78 8.37
CA GLY A 67 2.55 2.80 7.94
C GLY A 67 2.06 1.50 7.29
N PHE A 68 2.87 0.46 7.35
CA PHE A 68 2.58 -0.88 6.86
C PHE A 68 3.41 -1.90 7.65
N SER A 69 2.93 -3.13 7.69
CA SER A 69 3.64 -4.28 8.23
C SER A 69 3.87 -5.30 7.12
N ILE A 70 5.06 -5.90 7.09
CA ILE A 70 5.43 -6.98 6.17
C ILE A 70 5.32 -8.29 6.95
N GLY A 71 4.58 -9.25 6.40
CA GLY A 71 4.46 -10.58 6.96
C GLY A 71 5.78 -11.36 6.90
N ASP A 72 5.97 -12.25 7.86
CA ASP A 72 7.18 -13.06 8.00
C ASP A 72 7.55 -13.83 6.74
N ARG A 73 6.57 -14.32 5.98
CA ARG A 73 6.80 -15.07 4.74
C ARG A 73 7.52 -14.23 3.68
N LEU A 74 7.06 -13.01 3.45
CA LEU A 74 7.70 -12.09 2.51
C LEU A 74 9.06 -11.63 3.06
N GLY A 75 9.14 -11.33 4.36
CA GLY A 75 10.40 -11.00 5.05
C GLY A 75 11.43 -12.13 5.06
N ALA A 76 11.00 -13.39 4.99
CA ALA A 76 11.87 -14.57 4.91
C ALA A 76 12.31 -14.91 3.48
N THR A 77 11.80 -14.20 2.47
CA THR A 77 12.13 -14.46 1.06
C THR A 77 13.48 -13.79 0.72
N PRO A 78 14.54 -14.54 0.41
CA PRO A 78 15.88 -13.98 0.21
C PRO A 78 15.96 -13.05 -1.01
N ASP A 79 15.21 -13.33 -2.08
CA ASP A 79 15.08 -12.43 -3.23
C ASP A 79 14.45 -11.09 -2.85
N PHE A 80 13.41 -11.12 -2.02
CA PHE A 80 12.77 -9.90 -1.49
C PHE A 80 13.76 -9.12 -0.63
N VAL A 81 14.40 -9.75 0.36
CA VAL A 81 15.34 -9.10 1.28
C VAL A 81 16.52 -8.49 0.51
N SER A 82 17.03 -9.20 -0.50
CA SER A 82 18.13 -8.72 -1.35
C SER A 82 17.71 -7.49 -2.16
N LEU A 83 16.53 -7.51 -2.77
CA LEU A 83 15.97 -6.35 -3.47
C LEU A 83 15.71 -5.18 -2.52
N TRP A 84 15.09 -5.45 -1.38
CA TRP A 84 14.73 -4.46 -0.36
C TRP A 84 15.94 -3.70 0.18
N ASN A 85 17.04 -4.42 0.48
CA ASN A 85 18.27 -3.82 1.00
C ASN A 85 19.16 -3.19 -0.08
N SER A 86 18.99 -3.59 -1.34
CA SER A 86 19.84 -3.13 -2.46
C SER A 86 19.17 -2.02 -3.27
N SER A 87 18.00 -1.53 -2.88
CA SER A 87 17.22 -0.57 -3.67
C SER A 87 16.46 0.44 -2.81
N ASP A 88 15.84 1.42 -3.48
CA ASP A 88 14.99 2.45 -2.88
C ASP A 88 13.53 1.97 -2.67
N LEU A 89 13.24 0.67 -2.79
CA LEU A 89 11.92 0.07 -2.55
C LEU A 89 11.29 0.49 -1.20
N PRO A 90 11.98 0.41 -0.04
CA PRO A 90 11.39 0.84 1.23
C PRO A 90 10.88 2.29 1.20
N HIS A 91 11.61 3.20 0.55
CA HIS A 91 11.20 4.60 0.43
C HIS A 91 9.96 4.77 -0.45
N ILE A 92 9.88 4.04 -1.56
CA ILE A 92 8.72 4.07 -2.47
C ILE A 92 7.49 3.53 -1.76
N VAL A 93 7.62 2.37 -1.11
CA VAL A 93 6.52 1.68 -0.41
C VAL A 93 6.02 2.54 0.75
N LYS A 94 6.91 3.19 1.50
CA LYS A 94 6.54 4.15 2.54
C LYS A 94 5.67 5.28 2.00
N ARG A 95 6.05 5.91 0.88
CA ARG A 95 5.24 6.98 0.27
C ARG A 95 3.87 6.48 -0.22
N MET A 96 3.82 5.25 -0.72
CA MET A 96 2.56 4.60 -1.09
C MET A 96 1.68 4.37 0.14
N ALA A 97 2.25 3.85 1.23
CA ALA A 97 1.57 3.61 2.49
C ALA A 97 1.05 4.92 3.10
N GLU A 98 1.85 6.00 3.11
CA GLU A 98 1.41 7.33 3.57
C GLU A 98 0.17 7.82 2.81
N SER A 99 0.12 7.59 1.50
CA SER A 99 -1.02 7.98 0.66
C SER A 99 -2.25 7.12 0.98
N ALA A 100 -2.07 5.82 1.13
CA ALA A 100 -3.13 4.89 1.51
C ALA A 100 -3.66 5.20 2.92
N ILE A 101 -2.80 5.46 3.90
CA ILE A 101 -3.16 5.84 5.26
C ILE A 101 -3.98 7.12 5.30
N LYS A 102 -3.61 8.15 4.54
CA LYS A 102 -4.40 9.39 4.45
C LYS A 102 -5.82 9.10 3.97
N ARG A 103 -5.96 8.25 2.94
CA ARG A 103 -7.27 7.84 2.42
C ARG A 103 -8.03 6.97 3.41
N HIS A 104 -7.34 6.02 4.06
CA HIS A 104 -7.91 5.18 5.10
C HIS A 104 -8.48 6.03 6.24
N LYS A 105 -7.68 6.95 6.82
CA LYS A 105 -8.14 7.86 7.88
C LYS A 105 -9.33 8.71 7.43
N TYR A 106 -9.34 9.15 6.18
CA TYR A 106 -10.47 9.92 5.63
C TYR A 106 -11.74 9.06 5.59
N LEU A 107 -11.67 7.85 5.05
CA LEU A 107 -12.81 6.93 4.94
C LEU A 107 -13.27 6.42 6.29
N ASP A 108 -12.35 6.15 7.21
CA ASP A 108 -12.62 5.74 8.60
C ASP A 108 -13.41 6.82 9.35
N ARG A 109 -12.94 8.08 9.30
CA ARG A 109 -13.68 9.23 9.86
C ARG A 109 -15.00 9.53 9.15
N HIS A 110 -15.12 9.18 7.86
CA HIS A 110 -16.35 9.40 7.10
C HIS A 110 -17.37 8.26 7.29
N ARG A 111 -16.96 7.00 7.50
CA ARG A 111 -17.85 5.88 7.82
C ARG A 111 -18.67 6.17 9.07
N ASP A 112 -18.05 6.79 10.07
CA ASP A 112 -18.71 7.24 11.30
C ASP A 112 -19.85 8.26 11.02
N LYS A 113 -19.76 9.03 9.92
CA LYS A 113 -20.80 9.98 9.51
C LYS A 113 -21.87 9.40 8.59
N THR A 114 -21.65 8.24 7.98
CA THR A 114 -22.63 7.63 7.06
C THR A 114 -23.68 6.79 7.80
N GLU A 115 -23.51 6.49 9.08
CA GLU A 115 -24.58 5.94 9.92
C GLU A 115 -25.50 7.03 10.54
N THR A 116 -25.08 8.30 10.54
CA THR A 116 -25.86 9.42 11.11
C THR A 116 -26.70 10.18 10.07
N LYS A 117 -27.22 9.52 9.02
CA LYS A 117 -28.16 10.17 8.09
C LYS A 117 -29.29 9.29 7.57
N MET A 118 -29.53 8.14 8.20
CA MET A 118 -30.72 7.31 7.99
C MET A 118 -31.58 7.26 9.26
N TYR A 119 -32.07 8.41 9.74
CA TYR A 119 -33.29 8.44 10.53
C TYR A 119 -34.28 9.40 9.85
N PRO A 120 -35.38 8.89 9.26
CA PRO A 120 -36.45 9.75 8.79
C PRO A 120 -37.14 10.35 10.02
N ILE A 121 -37.33 11.68 10.02
CA ILE A 121 -38.27 12.33 10.94
C ILE A 121 -39.56 12.51 10.15
N PRO A 122 -40.60 11.68 10.34
CA PRO A 122 -41.93 12.02 9.87
C PRO A 122 -42.49 13.10 10.79
N GLY A 123 -42.76 14.28 10.23
CA GLY A 123 -43.57 15.33 10.81
C GLY A 123 -44.77 15.59 9.92
#